data_AF-A0A2E7UAC8-F1
#
_entry.id   AF-A0A2E7UAC8-F1
#
_cell.length_a   1.000
_cell.length_b   1.000
_cell.length_c   1.000
_cell.angle_alpha   90.00
_cell.angle_beta   90.00
_cell.angle_gamma   90.00
#
_symmetry.space_group_name_H-M   'P 1'
#
loop_
_entity.id
_entity.type
_entity.pdbx_description
1 polymer ?
#
loop_
_entity_poly.entity_id
_entity_poly.type
_entity_poly.pdbx_seq_one_letter_code
_entity_poly.pdbx_strand_id
1 'polypeptide(L)'
;MLESVNEWILALGAQYNVNPYIFAGIYVGAIPFFLASIAWLVKRAREGRSTVLPTMLAGFFFVSAYLYLAIFGQDIPAWVWIFLAVLIAYGAWSQVRDTRRKIAAARGEEGDPPAS
;
A
#
# COMPACT_ATOMS: atom_id res chain seq x y z
N MET A 1 4.16 -24.38 21.49
CA MET A 1 4.30 -22.95 21.08
C MET A 1 4.68 -22.85 19.61
N LEU A 2 5.79 -23.43 19.14
CA LEU A 2 6.14 -23.42 17.71
C LEU A 2 5.26 -24.36 16.86
N GLU A 3 4.90 -25.54 17.37
CA GLU A 3 3.99 -26.49 16.69
C GLU A 3 2.59 -25.89 16.47
N SER A 4 2.03 -25.21 17.47
CA SER A 4 0.74 -24.52 17.37
C SER A 4 0.71 -23.38 16.34
N VAL A 5 1.85 -22.71 16.11
CA VAL A 5 1.97 -21.68 15.06
C VAL A 5 2.04 -22.35 13.69
N ASN A 6 2.73 -23.48 13.57
CA ASN A 6 2.80 -24.22 12.31
C ASN A 6 1.44 -24.81 11.92
N GLU A 7 0.68 -25.36 12.87
CA GLU A 7 -0.69 -25.83 12.62
C GLU A 7 -1.62 -24.70 12.17
N TRP A 8 -1.51 -23.51 12.79
CA TRP A 8 -2.28 -22.33 12.36
C TRP A 8 -1.91 -21.90 10.93
N ILE A 9 -0.61 -21.84 10.61
CA ILE A 9 -0.10 -21.50 9.27
C ILE A 9 -0.61 -22.52 8.23
N LEU A 10 -0.54 -23.82 8.53
CA LEU A 10 -1.03 -24.88 7.65
C LEU A 10 -2.55 -24.83 7.48
N ALA A 11 -3.31 -24.54 8.55
CA ALA A 11 -4.75 -24.38 8.49
C ALA A 11 -5.19 -23.18 7.64
N LEU A 12 -4.45 -22.06 7.67
CA LEU A 12 -4.70 -20.92 6.79
C LEU A 12 -4.45 -21.27 5.31
N GLY A 13 -3.37 -22.01 5.03
CA GLY A 13 -3.08 -22.50 3.69
C GLY A 13 -4.17 -23.45 3.17
N ALA A 14 -4.68 -24.33 4.04
CA ALA A 14 -5.78 -25.23 3.70
C ALA A 14 -7.12 -24.50 3.50
N GLN A 15 -7.41 -23.47 4.31
CA GLN A 15 -8.67 -22.72 4.24
C GLN A 15 -8.75 -21.83 3.00
N TYR A 16 -7.66 -21.12 2.66
CA TYR A 16 -7.64 -20.19 1.53
C TYR A 16 -6.95 -20.76 0.29
N ASN A 17 -6.55 -22.04 0.30
CA ASN A 17 -5.82 -22.72 -0.76
C ASN A 17 -4.53 -22.00 -1.23
N VAL A 18 -3.87 -21.29 -0.31
CA VAL A 18 -2.62 -20.56 -0.57
C VAL A 18 -1.41 -21.32 -0.04
N ASN A 19 -0.23 -21.09 -0.60
CA ASN A 19 0.99 -21.65 -0.03
C ASN A 19 1.28 -20.93 1.31
N PRO A 20 1.18 -21.62 2.44
CA PRO A 20 1.21 -20.98 3.74
C PRO A 20 2.60 -20.43 4.10
N TYR A 21 3.67 -21.02 3.55
CA TYR A 21 5.03 -20.53 3.72
C TYR A 21 5.30 -19.26 2.92
N ILE A 22 4.73 -19.14 1.71
CA ILE A 22 4.83 -17.91 0.92
C ILE A 22 4.04 -16.80 1.60
N PHE A 23 2.81 -17.09 2.05
CA PHE A 23 2.00 -16.13 2.78
C PHE A 23 2.71 -15.66 4.07
N ALA A 24 3.19 -16.58 4.90
CA ALA A 24 3.92 -16.25 6.11
C ALA A 24 5.22 -15.49 5.81
N GLY A 25 5.95 -15.87 4.75
CA GLY A 25 7.15 -15.19 4.29
C GLY A 25 6.90 -13.76 3.85
N ILE A 26 5.83 -13.50 3.09
CA ILE A 26 5.43 -12.15 2.70
C ILE A 26 4.96 -11.36 3.92
N TYR A 27 4.11 -11.95 4.76
CA TYR A 27 3.56 -11.29 5.94
C TYR A 27 4.66 -10.87 6.92
N VAL A 28 5.54 -11.78 7.30
CA VAL A 28 6.63 -11.51 8.24
C VAL A 28 7.73 -10.69 7.57
N GLY A 29 8.07 -11.01 6.33
CA GLY A 29 9.11 -10.34 5.57
C GLY A 29 8.77 -8.89 5.26
N ALA A 30 7.50 -8.55 5.02
CA ALA A 30 7.08 -7.17 4.73
C ALA A 30 7.17 -6.25 5.94
N ILE A 31 7.01 -6.75 7.18
CA ILE A 31 7.04 -5.94 8.41
C ILE A 31 8.32 -5.11 8.57
N PRO A 32 9.55 -5.67 8.51
CA PRO A 32 10.77 -4.88 8.64
C PRO A 32 10.90 -3.82 7.54
N PHE A 33 10.51 -4.12 6.29
CA PHE A 33 10.53 -3.15 5.20
C PHE A 33 9.47 -2.06 5.35
N PHE A 34 8.29 -2.41 5.85
CA PHE A 34 7.24 -1.46 6.18
C PHE A 34 7.71 -0.49 7.26
N LEU A 35 8.24 -1.00 8.37
CA LEU A 35 8.77 -0.18 9.46
C LEU A 35 9.93 0.70 9.01
N ALA A 36 10.85 0.18 8.19
CA ALA A 36 11.93 0.95 7.60
C ALA A 36 11.40 2.09 6.71
N SER A 37 10.36 1.81 5.91
CA SER A 37 9.70 2.80 5.05
C SER A 37 9.01 3.89 5.87
N ILE A 38 8.36 3.54 6.99
CA ILE A 38 7.76 4.50 7.92
C ILE A 38 8.83 5.34 8.61
N ALA A 39 9.91 4.74 9.12
CA ALA A 39 11.01 5.47 9.72
C ALA A 39 11.63 6.47 8.74
N TRP A 40 11.77 6.06 7.48
CA TRP A 40 12.26 6.92 6.41
C TRP A 40 11.26 8.04 6.05
N LEU A 41 9.97 7.73 6.01
CA LEU A 41 8.89 8.70 5.80
C LEU A 41 8.93 9.79 6.88
N VAL A 42 8.98 9.40 8.15
CA VAL A 42 9.05 10.33 9.29
C VAL A 42 10.31 11.20 9.20
N LYS A 43 11.47 10.60 8.86
CA LYS A 43 12.70 11.35 8.68
C LYS A 43 12.57 12.39 7.56
N ARG A 44 12.09 12.01 6.37
CA ARG A 44 11.91 12.94 5.25
C ARG A 44 10.87 14.02 5.55
N ALA A 45 9.78 13.68 6.22
CA ALA A 45 8.76 14.64 6.64
C ALA A 45 9.34 15.71 7.57
N ARG A 46 10.18 15.30 8.54
CA ARG A 46 10.89 16.23 9.43
C ARG A 46 11.90 17.12 8.69
N GLU A 47 12.52 16.61 7.63
CA GLU A 47 13.45 17.35 6.78
C GLU A 47 12.76 18.23 5.71
N GLY A 48 11.42 18.28 5.68
CA GLY A 48 10.65 19.01 4.65
C GLY A 48 10.82 18.46 3.23
N ARG A 49 11.28 17.22 3.10
CA ARG A 49 11.55 16.55 1.81
C ARG A 49 10.36 15.74 1.35
N SER A 50 10.32 15.44 0.05
CA SER A 50 9.26 14.62 -0.56
C SER A 50 9.13 13.25 0.12
N THR A 51 7.93 12.96 0.62
CA THR A 51 7.55 11.72 1.30
C THR A 51 6.93 10.69 0.36
N VAL A 52 6.77 11.00 -0.93
CA VAL A 52 6.05 10.16 -1.91
C VAL A 52 6.63 8.75 -1.98
N LEU A 53 7.95 8.63 -2.15
CA LEU A 53 8.61 7.33 -2.30
C LEU A 53 8.51 6.45 -1.03
N PRO A 54 8.83 6.95 0.18
CA PRO A 54 8.57 6.21 1.42
C PRO A 54 7.11 5.79 1.59
N THR A 55 6.15 6.65 1.23
CA THR A 55 4.72 6.34 1.31
C THR A 55 4.32 5.22 0.35
N MET A 56 4.83 5.24 -0.88
CA MET A 56 4.57 4.18 -1.86
C MET A 56 5.13 2.82 -1.41
N LEU A 57 6.35 2.80 -0.86
CA LEU A 57 6.94 1.57 -0.33
C LEU A 57 6.18 1.06 0.88
N ALA A 58 5.85 1.93 1.84
CA ALA A 58 5.04 1.56 3.00
C ALA A 58 3.69 0.99 2.57
N GLY A 59 2.99 1.65 1.64
CA GLY A 59 1.75 1.14 1.08
C GLY A 59 1.91 -0.22 0.41
N PHE A 60 2.94 -0.40 -0.42
CA PHE A 60 3.22 -1.67 -1.12
C PHE A 60 3.46 -2.83 -0.14
N PHE A 61 4.36 -2.65 0.84
CA PHE A 61 4.64 -3.69 1.83
C PHE A 61 3.42 -4.00 2.69
N PHE A 62 2.65 -2.97 3.06
CA PHE A 62 1.41 -3.13 3.83
C PHE A 62 0.36 -3.96 3.09
N VAL A 63 0.21 -3.79 1.77
CA VAL A 63 -0.80 -4.53 1.00
C VAL A 63 -0.30 -5.82 0.35
N SER A 64 1.00 -6.08 0.37
CA SER A 64 1.62 -7.23 -0.31
C SER A 64 1.00 -8.59 0.08
N ALA A 65 0.74 -8.82 1.36
CA ALA A 65 0.08 -10.05 1.83
C ALA A 65 -1.37 -10.17 1.34
N TYR A 66 -2.09 -9.05 1.28
CA TYR A 66 -3.46 -9.01 0.74
C TYR A 66 -3.49 -9.21 -0.77
N LEU A 67 -2.48 -8.73 -1.51
CA LEU A 67 -2.34 -8.99 -2.95
C LEU A 67 -2.08 -10.48 -3.21
N TYR A 68 -1.24 -11.12 -2.41
CA TYR A 68 -1.00 -12.56 -2.53
C TYR A 68 -2.30 -13.36 -2.33
N LEU A 69 -3.05 -13.02 -1.28
CA LEU A 69 -4.39 -13.56 -1.03
C LEU A 69 -5.34 -13.28 -2.20
N ALA A 70 -5.39 -12.06 -2.73
CA ALA A 70 -6.29 -11.72 -3.84
C ALA A 70 -5.99 -12.48 -5.14
N ILE A 71 -4.73 -12.87 -5.38
CA ILE A 71 -4.32 -13.57 -6.61
C ILE A 71 -4.46 -15.08 -6.45
N PHE A 72 -4.03 -15.64 -5.33
CA PHE A 72 -3.90 -17.09 -5.12
C PHE A 72 -4.94 -17.67 -4.17
N GLY A 73 -5.62 -16.83 -3.39
CA GLY A 73 -6.55 -17.27 -2.37
C GLY A 73 -7.95 -17.55 -2.89
N GLN A 74 -8.55 -18.60 -2.37
CA GLN A 74 -9.94 -18.97 -2.57
C GLN A 74 -10.75 -18.64 -1.32
N ASP A 75 -12.07 -18.43 -1.47
CA ASP A 75 -12.98 -18.14 -0.35
C ASP A 75 -12.56 -16.95 0.54
N ILE A 76 -11.93 -15.95 -0.08
CA ILE A 76 -11.46 -14.74 0.60
C ILE A 76 -12.67 -13.95 1.13
N PRO A 77 -12.66 -13.52 2.41
CA PRO A 77 -13.74 -12.73 2.96
C PRO A 77 -14.00 -11.44 2.18
N ALA A 78 -15.27 -11.11 1.94
CA ALA A 78 -15.68 -9.94 1.16
C ALA A 78 -15.06 -8.61 1.66
N TRP A 79 -14.80 -8.49 2.97
CA TRP A 79 -14.20 -7.28 3.54
C TRP A 79 -12.78 -7.01 3.01
N VAL A 80 -12.00 -8.04 2.65
CA VAL A 80 -10.66 -7.87 2.08
C VAL A 80 -10.75 -7.20 0.71
N TRP A 81 -11.73 -7.61 -0.10
CA TRP A 81 -11.99 -7.02 -1.41
C TRP A 81 -12.48 -5.58 -1.30
N ILE A 82 -13.38 -5.29 -0.35
CA ILE A 82 -13.83 -3.93 -0.07
C ILE A 82 -12.63 -3.06 0.35
N PHE A 83 -11.78 -3.57 1.22
CA PHE A 83 -10.59 -2.87 1.69
C PHE A 83 -9.62 -2.55 0.54
N LEU A 84 -9.29 -3.53 -0.30
CA LEU A 84 -8.44 -3.32 -1.48
C LEU A 84 -9.09 -2.34 -2.47
N ALA A 85 -10.38 -2.46 -2.74
CA ALA A 85 -11.11 -1.57 -3.62
C ALA A 85 -11.08 -0.12 -3.13
N VAL A 86 -11.31 0.11 -1.83
CA VAL A 86 -11.20 1.43 -1.20
C VAL A 86 -9.78 1.98 -1.34
N LEU A 87 -8.75 1.17 -1.09
CA LEU A 87 -7.37 1.61 -1.19
C LEU A 87 -6.99 2.02 -2.63
N ILE A 88 -7.41 1.23 -3.62
CA ILE A 88 -7.18 1.52 -5.04
C ILE A 88 -7.95 2.77 -5.46
N ALA A 89 -9.24 2.86 -5.12
CA ALA A 89 -10.08 4.01 -5.44
C ALA A 89 -9.54 5.31 -4.81
N TYR A 90 -9.13 5.25 -3.55
CA TYR A 90 -8.52 6.38 -2.85
C TYR A 90 -7.18 6.78 -3.49
N GLY A 91 -6.32 5.80 -3.79
CA GLY A 91 -5.04 6.04 -4.47
C GLY A 91 -5.22 6.70 -5.84
N ALA A 92 -6.13 6.17 -6.67
CA ALA A 92 -6.46 6.74 -7.97
C ALA A 92 -7.05 8.15 -7.84
N TRP A 93 -7.98 8.36 -6.91
CA TRP A 93 -8.58 9.68 -6.68
C TRP A 93 -7.55 10.71 -6.22
N SER A 94 -6.63 10.34 -5.33
CA SER A 94 -5.54 11.23 -4.89
C SER A 94 -4.65 11.64 -6.06
N GLN A 95 -4.23 10.69 -6.90
CA GLN A 95 -3.39 10.97 -8.07
C GLN A 95 -4.09 11.88 -9.10
N VAL A 96 -5.38 11.62 -9.37
CA VAL A 96 -6.19 12.45 -10.27
C VAL A 96 -6.36 13.86 -9.71
N ARG A 97 -6.62 14.00 -8.40
CA ARG A 97 -6.77 15.32 -7.76
C ARG A 97 -5.50 16.13 -7.81
N ASP A 98 -4.35 15.52 -7.50
CA ASP A 98 -3.06 16.21 -7.50
C ASP A 98 -2.64 16.61 -8.91
N THR A 99 -2.89 15.76 -9.91
CA THR A 99 -2.64 16.08 -11.33
C THR A 99 -3.55 17.22 -11.80
N ARG A 100 -4.85 17.19 -11.48
CA ARG A 100 -5.79 18.28 -11.84
C ARG A 100 -5.42 19.60 -11.19
N ARG A 101 -4.96 19.59 -9.93
CA ARG A 101 -4.48 20.79 -9.22
C ARG A 101 -3.26 21.40 -9.90
N LYS A 102 -2.29 20.57 -10.30
CA LYS A 102 -1.09 21.02 -11.04
C LYS A 102 -1.44 21.62 -12.40
N ILE A 103 -2.37 20.99 -13.14
CA ILE A 103 -2.84 21.50 -14.44
C ILE A 103 -3.60 22.83 -14.28
N ALA A 104 -4.44 22.96 -13.24
CA ALA A 104 -5.17 24.20 -12.97
C ALA A 104 -4.24 25.34 -12.55
N ALA A 105 -3.18 25.06 -11.78
CA ALA A 105 -2.16 26.04 -11.43
C ALA A 105 -1.38 26.52 -12.66
N ALA A 106 -0.96 25.60 -13.54
CA ALA A 106 -0.25 25.95 -14.78
C ALA A 106 -1.08 26.82 -15.74
N ARG A 107 -2.40 26.59 -15.81
CA ARG A 107 -3.31 27.44 -16.61
C ARG A 107 -3.61 28.81 -16.01
N GLY A 108 -3.40 28.99 -14.71
CA GLY A 108 -3.58 30.28 -14.02
C GLY A 108 -2.40 31.23 -14.26
N GLU A 109 -1.19 30.71 -14.40
CA GLU A 109 0.02 31.51 -14.67
C GLU A 109 0.10 32.02 -16.12
N GLU A 110 -0.50 31.32 -17.09
CA GLU A 110 -0.61 31.78 -18.49
C GLU A 110 -1.64 32.92 -18.70
N GLY A 111 -2.46 33.24 -17.68
CA GLY A 111 -3.57 34.18 -17.78
C GLY A 111 -3.31 35.60 -17.29
N ASP A 112 -2.15 35.90 -16.70
CA ASP A 112 -1.81 37.24 -16.21
C ASP A 112 -0.81 37.92 -17.17
N PRO A 113 -1.25 38.82 -18.07
CA PRO A 113 -0.32 39.59 -18.87
C PRO A 113 0.45 40.55 -17.94
N PRO A 114 1.74 40.86 -18.23
CA PRO A 114 2.53 41.73 -17.38
C PRO A 114 1.83 43.08 -17.21
N ALA A 115 1.57 43.46 -15.96
CA ALA A 115 1.10 44.80 -15.61
C ALA A 115 2.11 45.82 -16.16
N SER A 116 1.67 46.56 -17.18
CA SER A 116 2.37 47.65 -17.86
C SER A 116 2.59 48.85 -16.96
#